data_AF-A0A353ZF74-F1
#
_entry.id   AF-A0A353ZF74-F1
#
_cell.length_a   1.000
_cell.length_b   1.000
_cell.length_c   1.000
_cell.angle_alpha   90.00
_cell.angle_beta   90.00
_cell.angle_gamma   90.00
#
_symmetry.space_group_name_H-M   'P 1'
#
loop_
_entity.id
_entity.type
_entity.pdbx_description
1 polymer ?
#
loop_
_entity_poly.entity_id
_entity_poly.type
_entity_poly.pdbx_seq_one_letter_code
_entity_poly.pdbx_strand_id
1 'polypeptide(L)'
;MLRVCLLSLSVSVVAVACFAAAPVKIKDVASGADLVLEADAKIKALEEALASADKYQEAKAGPLGRDASVLAALSQAIVESEEKPQWKASAADVRDGAVAIVGAKSFEEAKKGLDAVKAAAGGTAAGAKPEAEWNKLGKLGAVMKEVNARNGKLRRAVRKLPEKDDELAQTARDASVLAILALVTHEDTHEVKNDADKPLWQQQSKEFQKEMSAAAAAFKAKDAAGAKKAFDAANKACNDCHKKFRDKE
;
A
#
# COMPACT_ATOMS: atom_id res chain seq x y z
N MET A 1 -38.51 51.28 29.98
CA MET A 1 -37.64 50.98 28.83
C MET A 1 -36.58 49.99 29.27
N LEU A 2 -36.72 48.70 28.94
CA LEU A 2 -35.75 47.67 29.29
C LEU A 2 -35.26 47.02 27.99
N ARG A 3 -34.01 47.28 27.61
CA ARG A 3 -33.34 46.68 26.45
C ARG A 3 -32.72 45.35 26.89
N VAL A 4 -33.21 44.24 26.35
CA VAL A 4 -32.59 42.92 26.47
C VAL A 4 -31.69 42.72 25.24
N CYS A 5 -30.37 42.68 25.45
CA CYS A 5 -29.41 42.26 24.44
C CYS A 5 -29.31 40.73 24.45
N LEU A 6 -29.78 40.08 23.38
CA LEU A 6 -29.44 38.68 23.09
C LEU A 6 -28.04 38.64 22.46
N LEU A 7 -27.07 38.06 23.17
CA LEU A 7 -25.82 37.59 22.57
C LEU A 7 -26.07 36.19 21.99
N SER A 8 -26.01 36.08 20.67
CA SER A 8 -25.95 34.82 19.94
C SER A 8 -24.54 34.24 20.01
N LEU A 9 -24.39 33.11 20.71
CA LEU A 9 -23.15 32.35 20.79
C LEU A 9 -23.03 31.44 19.56
N SER A 10 -22.19 31.84 18.60
CA SER A 10 -21.88 31.04 17.42
C SER A 10 -20.92 29.91 17.80
N VAL A 11 -21.41 28.66 17.86
CA VAL A 11 -20.56 27.48 18.01
C VAL A 11 -19.97 27.14 16.63
N SER A 12 -18.73 27.55 16.39
CA SER A 12 -17.95 27.10 15.24
C SER A 12 -17.53 25.65 15.45
N VAL A 13 -18.15 24.72 14.73
CA VAL A 13 -17.67 23.33 14.63
C VAL A 13 -16.39 23.33 13.79
N VAL A 14 -15.25 23.19 14.45
CA VAL A 14 -13.97 22.92 13.78
C VAL A 14 -14.00 21.46 13.33
N ALA A 15 -14.13 21.23 12.02
CA ALA A 15 -13.94 19.92 11.43
C ALA A 15 -12.45 19.54 11.58
N VAL A 16 -12.14 18.72 12.58
CA VAL A 16 -10.83 18.07 12.67
C VAL A 16 -10.76 17.06 11.54
N ALA A 17 -9.85 17.27 10.58
CA ALA A 17 -9.52 16.25 9.60
C ALA A 17 -8.93 15.05 10.35
N CYS A 18 -9.75 14.03 10.60
CA CYS A 18 -9.28 12.75 11.11
C CYS A 18 -8.46 12.09 9.98
N PHE A 19 -7.14 12.17 10.08
CA PHE A 19 -6.25 11.33 9.28
C PHE A 19 -6.55 9.86 9.64
N ALA A 20 -7.03 9.08 8.67
CA ALA A 20 -7.40 7.71 8.91
C ALA A 20 -6.13 6.84 9.01
N ALA A 21 -5.81 6.39 10.22
CA ALA A 21 -4.86 5.31 10.45
C ALA A 21 -5.30 4.03 9.71
N ALA A 22 -4.39 3.08 9.49
CA ALA A 22 -4.73 1.81 8.85
C ALA A 22 -5.95 1.15 9.53
N PRO A 23 -6.89 0.60 8.74
CA PRO A 23 -8.09 -0.04 9.28
C PRO A 23 -7.80 -1.33 10.08
N VAL A 24 -6.55 -1.78 10.12
CA VAL A 24 -6.05 -2.93 10.88
C VAL A 24 -4.65 -2.63 11.43
N LYS A 25 -4.25 -3.32 12.50
CA LYS A 25 -2.89 -3.22 13.04
C LYS A 25 -1.88 -3.84 12.07
N ILE A 26 -0.81 -3.11 11.76
CA ILE A 26 0.16 -3.54 10.74
C ILE A 26 0.86 -4.84 11.14
N LYS A 27 1.19 -5.04 12.41
CA LYS A 27 1.82 -6.28 12.90
C LYS A 27 0.97 -7.55 12.66
N ASP A 28 -0.35 -7.40 12.49
CA ASP A 28 -1.25 -8.52 12.19
C ASP A 28 -1.27 -8.83 10.68
N VAL A 29 -0.62 -8.00 9.86
CA VAL A 29 -0.54 -8.11 8.39
C VAL A 29 0.84 -8.57 7.94
N ALA A 30 1.90 -7.93 8.44
CA ALA A 30 3.28 -8.17 8.04
C ALA A 30 4.23 -7.86 9.20
N SER A 31 5.35 -8.60 9.27
CA SER A 31 6.42 -8.23 10.19
C SER A 31 7.12 -6.96 9.71
N GLY A 32 7.64 -6.15 10.63
CA GLY A 32 8.42 -4.95 10.27
C GLY A 32 9.65 -5.29 9.44
N ALA A 33 10.28 -6.45 9.69
CA ALA A 33 11.41 -6.94 8.89
C ALA A 33 11.00 -7.26 7.44
N ASP A 34 9.86 -7.92 7.23
CA ASP A 34 9.36 -8.21 5.88
C ASP A 34 9.01 -6.92 5.11
N LEU A 35 8.44 -5.93 5.80
CA LEU A 35 8.12 -4.62 5.22
C LEU A 35 9.39 -3.90 4.75
N VAL A 36 10.43 -3.86 5.59
CA VAL A 36 11.73 -3.25 5.23
C VAL A 36 12.37 -3.98 4.06
N LEU A 37 12.42 -5.32 4.09
CA LEU A 37 13.02 -6.11 3.01
C LEU A 37 12.34 -5.85 1.66
N GLU A 38 11.02 -5.77 1.63
CA GLU A 38 10.30 -5.47 0.40
C GLU A 38 10.47 -4.00 -0.01
N ALA A 39 10.45 -3.06 0.94
CA ALA A 39 10.69 -1.66 0.64
C ALA A 39 12.11 -1.44 0.05
N ASP A 40 13.14 -2.06 0.61
CA ASP A 40 14.51 -2.01 0.07
C ASP A 40 14.58 -2.61 -1.34
N ALA A 41 13.86 -3.70 -1.61
CA ALA A 41 13.76 -4.27 -2.95
C ALA A 41 13.09 -3.29 -3.94
N LYS A 42 12.08 -2.53 -3.51
CA LYS A 42 11.45 -1.49 -4.32
C LYS A 42 12.37 -0.28 -4.53
N ILE A 43 13.13 0.13 -3.51
CA ILE A 43 14.16 1.18 -3.66
C ILE A 43 15.14 0.76 -4.76
N LYS A 44 15.66 -0.47 -4.71
CA LYS A 44 16.57 -0.99 -5.74
C LYS A 44 15.94 -1.03 -7.14
N ALA A 45 14.69 -1.46 -7.27
CA ALA A 45 13.99 -1.44 -8.55
C ALA A 45 13.84 -0.02 -9.11
N LEU A 46 13.60 0.98 -8.25
CA LEU A 46 13.54 2.38 -8.63
C LEU A 46 14.91 2.93 -9.04
N GLU A 47 16.00 2.50 -8.39
CA GLU A 47 17.37 2.83 -8.81
C GLU A 47 17.65 2.33 -10.23
N GLU A 48 17.27 1.09 -10.54
CA GLU A 48 17.43 0.52 -11.89
C GLU A 48 16.58 1.26 -12.92
N ALA A 49 15.33 1.58 -12.59
CA ALA A 49 14.40 2.32 -13.45
C ALA A 49 14.83 3.77 -13.69
N LEU A 50 15.61 4.37 -12.78
CA LEU A 50 16.07 5.76 -12.85
C LEU A 50 17.58 5.87 -13.06
N ALA A 51 18.23 4.80 -13.53
CA ALA A 51 19.66 4.79 -13.80
C ALA A 51 20.06 5.74 -14.95
N SER A 52 19.16 5.99 -15.89
CA SER A 52 19.34 6.92 -17.01
C SER A 52 18.00 7.44 -17.53
N ALA A 53 18.03 8.48 -18.36
CA ALA A 53 16.84 9.00 -19.02
C ALA A 53 16.14 7.92 -19.89
N ASP A 54 16.91 7.07 -20.58
CA ASP A 54 16.36 5.98 -21.40
C ASP A 54 15.64 4.94 -20.54
N LYS A 55 16.26 4.52 -19.43
CA LYS A 55 15.62 3.60 -18.46
C LYS A 55 14.37 4.19 -17.85
N TYR A 56 14.38 5.49 -17.59
CA TYR A 56 13.19 6.20 -17.15
C TYR A 56 12.08 6.15 -18.20
N GLN A 57 12.36 6.40 -19.48
CA GLN A 57 11.33 6.33 -20.52
C GLN A 57 10.75 4.91 -20.67
N GLU A 58 11.59 3.87 -20.62
CA GLU A 58 11.16 2.46 -20.61
C GLU A 58 10.24 2.16 -19.40
N ALA A 59 10.62 2.65 -18.22
CA ALA A 59 9.93 2.36 -16.98
C ALA A 59 8.67 3.22 -16.73
N LYS A 60 8.60 4.43 -17.30
CA LYS A 60 7.54 5.44 -17.04
C LYS A 60 6.15 4.93 -17.41
N ALA A 61 6.02 4.12 -18.46
CA ALA A 61 4.76 3.55 -18.90
C ALA A 61 4.30 2.33 -18.07
N GLY A 62 5.15 1.79 -17.21
CA GLY A 62 4.89 0.54 -16.50
C GLY A 62 5.40 0.54 -15.06
N PRO A 63 6.60 -0.02 -14.82
CA PRO A 63 7.05 -0.37 -13.47
C PRO A 63 7.31 0.83 -12.56
N LEU A 64 7.72 1.99 -13.07
CA LEU A 64 8.16 3.11 -12.23
C LEU A 64 7.06 3.58 -11.26
N GLY A 65 5.90 3.97 -11.79
CA GLY A 65 4.79 4.45 -10.97
C GLY A 65 4.21 3.36 -10.06
N ARG A 66 4.26 2.09 -10.52
CA ARG A 66 3.84 0.93 -9.73
C ARG A 66 4.76 0.70 -8.54
N ASP A 67 6.06 0.59 -8.76
CA ASP A 67 7.03 0.29 -7.72
C ASP A 67 7.14 1.44 -6.72
N ALA A 68 7.02 2.70 -7.16
CA ALA A 68 6.93 3.86 -6.28
C ALA A 68 5.64 3.86 -5.44
N SER A 69 4.48 3.51 -6.02
CA SER A 69 3.21 3.40 -5.26
C SER A 69 3.29 2.30 -4.19
N VAL A 70 3.92 1.18 -4.50
CA VAL A 70 4.13 0.09 -3.54
C VAL A 70 5.08 0.53 -2.43
N LEU A 71 6.19 1.21 -2.77
CA LEU A 71 7.12 1.74 -1.77
C LEU A 71 6.44 2.74 -0.83
N ALA A 72 5.60 3.63 -1.34
CA ALA A 72 4.84 4.57 -0.50
C ALA A 72 3.91 3.85 0.48
N ALA A 73 3.17 2.83 0.03
CA ALA A 73 2.29 2.03 0.88
C ALA A 73 3.06 1.24 1.96
N LEU A 74 4.19 0.61 1.59
CA LEU A 74 5.05 -0.11 2.53
C LEU A 74 5.67 0.83 3.56
N SER A 75 6.09 2.01 3.13
CA SER A 75 6.66 3.02 4.01
C SER A 75 5.63 3.54 5.01
N GLN A 76 4.38 3.77 4.57
CA GLN A 76 3.29 4.10 5.50
C GLN A 76 3.00 2.95 6.49
N ALA A 77 3.02 1.70 6.03
CA ALA A 77 2.90 0.55 6.92
C ALA A 77 4.03 0.53 7.97
N ILE A 78 5.25 0.87 7.59
CA ILE A 78 6.39 0.95 8.51
C ILE A 78 6.22 2.09 9.52
N VAL A 79 5.73 3.26 9.08
CA VAL A 79 5.38 4.36 9.99
C VAL A 79 4.36 3.91 11.04
N GLU A 80 3.32 3.20 10.62
CA GLU A 80 2.22 2.75 11.48
C GLU A 80 2.50 1.46 12.25
N SER A 81 3.59 0.73 11.92
CA SER A 81 3.96 -0.52 12.58
C SER A 81 4.21 -0.34 14.09
N GLU A 82 3.70 -1.24 14.91
CA GLU A 82 4.02 -1.23 16.35
C GLU A 82 5.43 -1.77 16.64
N GLU A 83 6.06 -2.42 15.66
CA GLU A 83 7.45 -2.84 15.73
C GLU A 83 8.40 -1.66 15.50
N LYS A 84 9.69 -1.86 15.76
CA LYS A 84 10.75 -0.89 15.49
C LYS A 84 11.68 -1.38 14.37
N PRO A 85 11.18 -1.60 13.14
CA PRO A 85 12.02 -2.02 12.03
C PRO A 85 13.03 -0.94 11.64
N GLN A 86 14.01 -1.34 10.83
CA GLN A 86 15.03 -0.44 10.29
C GLN A 86 14.38 0.80 9.65
N TRP A 87 15.03 1.96 9.83
CA TRP A 87 14.63 3.27 9.30
C TRP A 87 13.17 3.69 9.58
N LYS A 88 12.45 3.08 10.55
CA LYS A 88 11.11 3.52 10.96
C LYS A 88 11.03 5.03 11.22
N ALA A 89 12.06 5.59 11.87
CA ALA A 89 12.12 7.01 12.20
C ALA A 89 12.10 7.94 10.97
N SER A 90 12.51 7.45 9.81
CA SER A 90 12.55 8.19 8.53
C SER A 90 11.60 7.60 7.48
N ALA A 91 10.76 6.63 7.85
CA ALA A 91 9.85 5.96 6.91
C ALA A 91 8.82 6.92 6.29
N ALA A 92 8.41 7.97 7.01
CA ALA A 92 7.55 9.02 6.46
C ALA A 92 8.24 9.79 5.33
N ASP A 93 9.55 10.05 5.45
CA ASP A 93 10.33 10.72 4.40
C ASP A 93 10.55 9.80 3.19
N VAL A 94 10.74 8.49 3.41
CA VAL A 94 10.77 7.49 2.32
C VAL A 94 9.44 7.49 1.57
N ARG A 95 8.31 7.48 2.29
CA ARG A 95 6.96 7.55 1.72
C ARG A 95 6.79 8.79 0.84
N ASP A 96 7.13 9.97 1.37
CA ASP A 96 6.92 11.23 0.66
C ASP A 96 7.81 11.33 -0.60
N GLY A 97 9.05 10.84 -0.52
CA GLY A 97 9.93 10.69 -1.69
C GLY A 97 9.35 9.76 -2.75
N ALA A 98 8.76 8.62 -2.35
CA ALA A 98 8.11 7.70 -3.25
C ALA A 98 6.85 8.31 -3.92
N VAL A 99 6.03 9.04 -3.16
CA VAL A 99 4.89 9.81 -3.69
C VAL A 99 5.35 10.85 -4.71
N ALA A 100 6.47 11.54 -4.45
CA ALA A 100 7.05 12.47 -5.41
C ALA A 100 7.44 11.79 -6.73
N ILE A 101 7.97 10.55 -6.69
CA ILE A 101 8.26 9.77 -7.91
C ILE A 101 6.96 9.43 -8.66
N VAL A 102 5.88 9.05 -7.97
CA VAL A 102 4.58 8.76 -8.60
C VAL A 102 4.01 9.99 -9.35
N GLY A 103 4.25 11.19 -8.81
CA GLY A 103 3.81 12.46 -9.37
C GLY A 103 4.76 13.08 -10.41
N ALA A 104 5.96 12.54 -10.58
CA ALA A 104 7.00 13.11 -11.43
C ALA A 104 6.59 13.15 -12.92
N LYS A 105 6.87 14.27 -13.57
CA LYS A 105 6.61 14.52 -14.99
C LYS A 105 7.86 14.35 -15.84
N SER A 106 9.04 14.51 -15.25
CA SER A 106 10.35 14.37 -15.90
C SER A 106 11.27 13.37 -15.20
N PHE A 107 12.36 13.01 -15.86
CA PHE A 107 13.40 12.15 -15.30
C PHE A 107 14.05 12.79 -14.07
N GLU A 108 14.31 14.09 -14.13
CA GLU A 108 14.96 14.89 -13.10
C GLU A 108 14.09 14.98 -11.84
N GLU A 109 12.77 15.17 -12.00
CA GLU A 109 11.82 15.15 -10.88
C GLU A 109 11.78 13.77 -10.21
N ALA A 110 11.73 12.69 -11.00
CA ALA A 110 11.73 11.34 -10.47
C ALA A 110 13.05 11.01 -9.76
N LYS A 111 14.19 11.42 -10.33
CA LYS A 111 15.51 11.21 -9.75
C LYS A 111 15.67 11.96 -8.42
N LYS A 112 15.15 13.19 -8.33
CA LYS A 112 15.10 13.95 -7.07
C LYS A 112 14.29 13.21 -6.00
N GLY A 113 13.15 12.62 -6.37
CA GLY A 113 12.35 11.78 -5.48
C GLY A 113 13.13 10.56 -4.99
N LEU A 114 13.85 9.87 -5.88
CA LEU A 114 14.69 8.74 -5.52
C LEU A 114 15.84 9.13 -4.58
N ASP A 115 16.48 10.27 -4.81
CA ASP A 115 17.57 10.74 -3.94
C ASP A 115 17.06 11.05 -2.53
N ALA A 116 15.84 11.61 -2.40
CA ALA A 116 15.18 11.80 -1.11
C ALA A 116 14.86 10.45 -0.43
N VAL A 117 14.32 9.48 -1.17
CA VAL A 117 14.06 8.11 -0.70
C VAL A 117 15.33 7.49 -0.12
N LYS A 118 16.45 7.57 -0.85
CA LYS A 118 17.73 6.99 -0.43
C LYS A 118 18.32 7.67 0.80
N ALA A 119 18.26 9.01 0.86
CA ALA A 119 18.69 9.76 2.03
C ALA A 119 17.88 9.37 3.28
N ALA A 120 16.56 9.28 3.16
CA ALA A 120 15.68 8.88 4.25
C ALA A 120 15.93 7.43 4.70
N ALA A 121 15.98 6.47 3.77
CA ALA A 121 16.26 5.06 4.10
C ALA A 121 17.66 4.87 4.71
N GLY A 122 18.63 5.70 4.32
CA GLY A 122 19.97 5.76 4.91
C GLY A 122 20.05 6.51 6.25
N GLY A 123 18.95 7.06 6.76
CA GLY A 123 18.86 7.75 8.04
C GLY A 123 19.41 9.18 8.05
N THR A 124 19.65 9.79 6.89
CA THR A 124 20.18 11.15 6.77
C THR A 124 19.10 12.23 6.59
N ALA A 125 17.84 11.82 6.43
CA ALA A 125 16.68 12.70 6.43
C ALA A 125 15.57 12.10 7.31
N ALA A 126 15.06 12.90 8.24
CA ALA A 126 13.91 12.58 9.07
C ALA A 126 13.20 13.88 9.47
N GLY A 127 11.96 14.06 9.05
CA GLY A 127 11.20 15.29 9.32
C GLY A 127 9.80 15.32 8.74
N ALA A 128 9.45 14.37 7.88
CA ALA A 128 8.09 14.22 7.38
C ALA A 128 7.12 13.85 8.50
N LYS A 129 5.86 14.29 8.34
CA LYS A 129 4.79 13.95 9.28
C LYS A 129 4.43 12.47 9.19
N PRO A 130 4.23 11.77 10.33
CA PRO A 130 3.88 10.36 10.30
C PRO A 130 2.49 10.10 9.69
N GLU A 131 1.57 11.05 9.78
CA GLU A 131 0.22 10.90 9.22
C GLU A 131 0.21 11.10 7.70
N ALA A 132 -0.42 10.17 6.98
CA ALA A 132 -0.77 10.33 5.57
C ALA A 132 -2.06 9.59 5.24
N GLU A 133 -2.80 10.08 4.25
CA GLU A 133 -4.01 9.42 3.77
C GLU A 133 -3.62 8.28 2.82
N TRP A 134 -4.07 7.06 3.13
CA TRP A 134 -3.73 5.85 2.35
C TRP A 134 -4.14 5.94 0.87
N ASN A 135 -5.22 6.65 0.56
CA ASN A 135 -5.69 6.88 -0.81
C ASN A 135 -4.81 7.86 -1.63
N LYS A 136 -3.83 8.53 -1.01
CA LYS A 136 -2.89 9.44 -1.69
C LYS A 136 -1.50 8.84 -1.88
N LEU A 137 -1.27 7.60 -1.43
CA LEU A 137 0.04 6.95 -1.49
C LEU A 137 0.40 6.42 -2.88
N GLY A 138 -0.58 6.25 -3.76
CA GLY A 138 -0.36 5.75 -5.11
C GLY A 138 -1.58 5.91 -5.99
N LYS A 139 -1.43 5.61 -7.28
CA LYS A 139 -2.56 5.58 -8.21
C LYS A 139 -3.19 4.19 -8.17
N LEU A 140 -4.51 4.07 -7.93
CA LEU A 140 -5.20 2.78 -7.87
C LEU A 140 -4.90 1.87 -9.06
N GLY A 141 -4.88 2.41 -10.29
CA GLY A 141 -4.54 1.63 -11.48
C GLY A 141 -3.14 1.01 -11.43
N ALA A 142 -2.17 1.70 -10.82
CA ALA A 142 -0.82 1.16 -10.60
C ALA A 142 -0.82 0.10 -9.47
N VAL A 143 -1.54 0.36 -8.38
CA VAL A 143 -1.74 -0.60 -7.28
C VAL A 143 -2.37 -1.89 -7.79
N MET A 144 -3.44 -1.80 -8.58
CA MET A 144 -4.13 -2.96 -9.16
C MET A 144 -3.24 -3.76 -10.12
N LYS A 145 -2.33 -3.12 -10.86
CA LYS A 145 -1.33 -3.81 -11.68
C LYS A 145 -0.38 -4.64 -10.82
N GLU A 146 0.10 -4.11 -9.68
CA GLU A 146 0.90 -4.88 -8.74
C GLU A 146 0.10 -6.03 -8.12
N VAL A 147 -1.15 -5.75 -7.69
CA VAL A 147 -2.05 -6.74 -7.13
C VAL A 147 -2.22 -7.92 -8.09
N ASN A 148 -2.50 -7.65 -9.36
CA ASN A 148 -2.64 -8.68 -10.39
C ASN A 148 -1.34 -9.47 -10.61
N ALA A 149 -0.19 -8.81 -10.65
CA ALA A 149 1.10 -9.46 -10.85
C ALA A 149 1.43 -10.44 -9.71
N ARG A 150 1.29 -10.00 -8.45
CA ARG A 150 1.54 -10.86 -7.27
C ARG A 150 0.48 -11.92 -7.10
N ASN A 151 -0.80 -11.59 -7.28
CA ASN A 151 -1.88 -12.59 -7.22
C ASN A 151 -1.68 -13.70 -8.26
N GLY A 152 -1.15 -13.38 -9.43
CA GLY A 152 -0.76 -14.37 -10.44
C GLY A 152 0.38 -15.30 -10.00
N LYS A 153 1.37 -14.80 -9.25
CA LYS A 153 2.45 -15.61 -8.64
C LYS A 153 1.88 -16.52 -7.54
N LEU A 154 1.09 -15.96 -6.63
CA LEU A 154 0.45 -16.71 -5.55
C LEU A 154 -0.47 -17.82 -6.07
N ARG A 155 -1.21 -17.58 -7.16
CA ARG A 155 -2.03 -18.60 -7.83
C ARG A 155 -1.23 -19.84 -8.22
N ARG A 156 0.02 -19.67 -8.65
CA ARG A 156 0.91 -20.79 -8.96
C ARG A 156 1.41 -21.45 -7.67
N ALA A 157 1.81 -20.66 -6.69
CA ALA A 157 2.32 -21.15 -5.40
C ALA A 157 1.29 -21.97 -4.62
N VAL A 158 0.00 -21.61 -4.62
CA VAL A 158 -1.03 -22.41 -3.92
C VAL A 158 -1.36 -23.73 -4.61
N ARG A 159 -0.99 -23.91 -5.88
CA ARG A 159 -1.12 -25.20 -6.58
C ARG A 159 0.05 -26.12 -6.25
N LYS A 160 1.25 -25.56 -6.15
CA LYS A 160 2.46 -26.24 -5.73
C LYS A 160 3.29 -25.24 -4.92
N LEU A 161 3.40 -25.48 -3.61
CA LEU A 161 4.23 -24.64 -2.75
C LEU A 161 5.68 -24.66 -3.26
N PRO A 162 6.40 -23.53 -3.21
CA PRO A 162 7.83 -23.53 -3.45
C PRO A 162 8.54 -24.50 -2.50
N GLU A 163 9.51 -25.24 -3.05
CA GLU A 163 10.28 -26.23 -2.28
C GLU A 163 11.42 -25.57 -1.51
N LYS A 164 11.97 -24.46 -2.03
CA LYS A 164 13.04 -23.72 -1.38
C LYS A 164 12.50 -22.70 -0.39
N ASP A 165 13.17 -22.58 0.75
CA ASP A 165 12.74 -21.70 1.84
C ASP A 165 12.77 -20.21 1.46
N ASP A 166 13.69 -19.78 0.61
CA ASP A 166 13.78 -18.40 0.12
C ASP A 166 12.62 -18.04 -0.82
N GLU A 167 12.27 -18.94 -1.74
CA GLU A 167 11.12 -18.80 -2.63
C GLU A 167 9.80 -18.82 -1.86
N LEU A 168 9.69 -19.65 -0.81
CA LEU A 168 8.54 -19.69 0.08
C LEU A 168 8.43 -18.41 0.92
N ALA A 169 9.55 -17.91 1.46
CA ALA A 169 9.58 -16.65 2.19
C ALA A 169 9.16 -15.48 1.30
N GLN A 170 9.62 -15.43 0.04
CA GLN A 170 9.15 -14.43 -0.92
C GLN A 170 7.65 -14.58 -1.21
N THR A 171 7.13 -15.80 -1.31
CA THR A 171 5.70 -16.05 -1.53
C THR A 171 4.86 -15.53 -0.35
N ALA A 172 5.31 -15.75 0.89
CA ALA A 172 4.66 -15.19 2.07
C ALA A 172 4.70 -13.66 2.10
N ARG A 173 5.83 -13.05 1.69
CA ARG A 173 5.94 -11.60 1.54
C ARG A 173 5.02 -11.07 0.45
N ASP A 174 4.94 -11.73 -0.70
CA ASP A 174 4.02 -11.35 -1.78
C ASP A 174 2.58 -11.27 -1.28
N ALA A 175 2.12 -12.23 -0.47
CA ALA A 175 0.81 -12.20 0.16
C ALA A 175 0.67 -11.07 1.19
N SER A 176 1.71 -10.80 1.99
CA SER A 176 1.73 -9.69 2.95
C SER A 176 1.62 -8.33 2.25
N VAL A 177 2.33 -8.15 1.13
CA VAL A 177 2.25 -6.94 0.30
C VAL A 177 0.87 -6.75 -0.27
N LEU A 178 0.23 -7.81 -0.77
CA LEU A 178 -1.16 -7.73 -1.23
C LEU A 178 -2.12 -7.28 -0.12
N ALA A 179 -1.92 -7.76 1.10
CA ALA A 179 -2.70 -7.32 2.25
C ALA A 179 -2.47 -5.84 2.59
N ILE A 180 -1.24 -5.32 2.49
CA ILE A 180 -0.95 -3.89 2.66
C ILE A 180 -1.59 -3.04 1.55
N LEU A 181 -1.50 -3.47 0.29
CA LEU A 181 -2.10 -2.75 -0.84
C LEU A 181 -3.64 -2.72 -0.79
N ALA A 182 -4.24 -3.67 -0.09
CA ALA A 182 -5.68 -3.66 0.20
C ALA A 182 -6.08 -2.47 1.09
N LEU A 183 -5.19 -1.93 1.91
CA LEU A 183 -5.43 -0.73 2.74
C LEU A 183 -5.52 0.53 1.86
N VAL A 184 -4.65 0.64 0.86
CA VAL A 184 -4.73 1.70 -0.16
C VAL A 184 -6.04 1.60 -0.91
N THR A 185 -6.39 0.39 -1.36
CA THR A 185 -7.64 0.13 -2.09
C THR A 185 -8.86 0.46 -1.25
N HIS A 186 -8.85 0.10 0.04
CA HIS A 186 -9.94 0.38 0.97
C HIS A 186 -10.28 1.87 1.05
N GLU A 187 -9.26 2.74 1.17
CA GLU A 187 -9.45 4.18 1.27
C GLU A 187 -9.67 4.87 -0.09
N ASP A 188 -9.16 4.30 -1.18
CA ASP A 188 -9.30 4.88 -2.51
C ASP A 188 -10.60 4.46 -3.18
N THR A 189 -11.66 5.23 -2.93
CA THR A 189 -13.01 4.94 -3.44
C THR A 189 -13.35 5.68 -4.75
N HIS A 190 -12.40 6.22 -5.51
CA HIS A 190 -12.74 7.06 -6.67
C HIS A 190 -13.46 6.32 -7.80
N GLU A 191 -13.32 5.00 -7.88
CA GLU A 191 -14.04 4.13 -8.83
C GLU A 191 -15.48 3.84 -8.38
N VAL A 192 -15.85 4.19 -7.14
CA VAL A 192 -17.19 3.97 -6.60
C VAL A 192 -18.10 5.13 -6.99
N LYS A 193 -18.87 4.93 -8.08
CA LYS A 193 -19.76 5.95 -8.67
C LYS A 193 -20.98 6.31 -7.79
N ASN A 194 -21.38 5.42 -6.88
CA ASN A 194 -22.49 5.63 -5.95
C ASN A 194 -21.99 5.56 -4.51
N ASP A 195 -22.10 6.66 -3.77
CA ASP A 195 -21.64 6.75 -2.38
C ASP A 195 -22.24 5.69 -1.45
N ALA A 196 -23.48 5.25 -1.72
CA ALA A 196 -24.13 4.19 -0.94
C ALA A 196 -23.42 2.82 -1.07
N ASP A 197 -22.59 2.63 -2.10
CA ASP A 197 -21.83 1.40 -2.32
C ASP A 197 -20.42 1.44 -1.68
N LYS A 198 -19.96 2.58 -1.16
CA LYS A 198 -18.65 2.70 -0.47
C LYS A 198 -18.47 1.69 0.67
N PRO A 199 -19.48 1.40 1.53
CA PRO A 199 -19.35 0.37 2.55
C PRO A 199 -19.05 -1.03 1.97
N LEU A 200 -19.64 -1.38 0.82
CA LEU A 200 -19.39 -2.66 0.16
C LEU A 200 -17.97 -2.73 -0.43
N TRP A 201 -17.50 -1.65 -1.06
CA TRP A 201 -16.12 -1.53 -1.54
C TRP A 201 -15.11 -1.75 -0.40
N GLN A 202 -15.33 -1.05 0.71
CA GLN A 202 -14.50 -1.14 1.90
C GLN A 202 -14.56 -2.54 2.52
N GLN A 203 -15.75 -3.14 2.60
CA GLN A 203 -15.91 -4.51 3.10
C GLN A 203 -15.10 -5.50 2.26
N GLN A 204 -15.20 -5.46 0.94
CA GLN A 204 -14.48 -6.38 0.05
C GLN A 204 -12.96 -6.17 0.12
N SER A 205 -12.52 -4.92 0.26
CA SER A 205 -11.10 -4.60 0.49
C SER A 205 -10.59 -5.19 1.82
N LYS A 206 -11.38 -5.09 2.90
CA LYS A 206 -11.06 -5.71 4.21
C LYS A 206 -11.04 -7.23 4.14
N GLU A 207 -11.99 -7.84 3.44
CA GLU A 207 -12.01 -9.30 3.25
C GLU A 207 -10.77 -9.77 2.49
N PHE A 208 -10.42 -9.09 1.39
CA PHE A 208 -9.19 -9.39 0.65
C PHE A 208 -7.94 -9.22 1.53
N GLN A 209 -7.85 -8.13 2.28
CA GLN A 209 -6.75 -7.84 3.20
C GLN A 209 -6.58 -8.97 4.24
N LYS A 210 -7.68 -9.34 4.91
CA LYS A 210 -7.70 -10.37 5.94
C LYS A 210 -7.24 -11.71 5.38
N GLU A 211 -7.82 -12.12 4.26
CA GLU A 211 -7.52 -13.43 3.67
C GLU A 211 -6.09 -13.48 3.09
N MET A 212 -5.55 -12.37 2.58
CA MET A 212 -4.14 -12.29 2.17
C MET A 212 -3.17 -12.34 3.36
N SER A 213 -3.54 -11.75 4.49
CA SER A 213 -2.77 -11.87 5.75
C SER A 213 -2.77 -13.33 6.23
N ALA A 214 -3.91 -14.00 6.17
CA ALA A 214 -4.03 -15.44 6.50
C ALA A 214 -3.21 -16.31 5.52
N ALA A 215 -3.22 -16.00 4.23
CA ALA A 215 -2.40 -16.69 3.24
C ALA A 215 -0.90 -16.51 3.53
N ALA A 216 -0.46 -15.30 3.88
CA ALA A 216 0.92 -15.03 4.27
C ALA A 216 1.36 -15.88 5.48
N ALA A 217 0.52 -15.94 6.52
CA ALA A 217 0.77 -16.76 7.70
C ALA A 217 0.84 -18.26 7.34
N ALA A 218 -0.06 -18.76 6.49
CA ALA A 218 -0.06 -20.15 6.06
C ALA A 218 1.18 -20.50 5.21
N PHE A 219 1.65 -19.61 4.33
CA PHE A 219 2.91 -19.82 3.60
C PHE A 219 4.10 -19.89 4.56
N LYS A 220 4.19 -19.02 5.57
CA LYS A 220 5.24 -19.08 6.61
C LYS A 220 5.20 -20.40 7.37
N ALA A 221 4.01 -20.92 7.62
CA ALA A 221 3.79 -22.19 8.31
C ALA A 221 3.92 -23.44 7.42
N LYS A 222 4.26 -23.30 6.12
CA LYS A 222 4.26 -24.41 5.14
C LYS A 222 2.91 -25.14 5.03
N ASP A 223 1.81 -24.48 5.38
CA ASP A 223 0.46 -25.03 5.33
C ASP A 223 -0.16 -24.81 3.95
N ALA A 224 0.00 -25.79 3.07
CA ALA A 224 -0.53 -25.73 1.71
C ALA A 224 -2.07 -25.61 1.67
N ALA A 225 -2.77 -26.31 2.57
CA ALA A 225 -4.23 -26.32 2.59
C ALA A 225 -4.76 -24.97 3.10
N GLY A 226 -4.18 -24.44 4.17
CA GLY A 226 -4.49 -23.11 4.69
C GLY A 226 -4.20 -22.01 3.67
N ALA A 227 -3.03 -22.06 3.01
CA ALA A 227 -2.64 -21.08 2.00
C ALA A 227 -3.61 -21.08 0.83
N LYS A 228 -4.01 -22.26 0.34
CA LYS A 228 -5.00 -22.39 -0.73
C LYS A 228 -6.38 -21.87 -0.31
N LYS A 229 -6.86 -22.24 0.87
CA LYS A 229 -8.17 -21.81 1.39
C LYS A 229 -8.24 -20.28 1.51
N ALA A 230 -7.24 -19.68 2.12
CA ALA A 230 -7.16 -18.23 2.29
C ALA A 230 -7.04 -17.52 0.93
N PHE A 231 -6.19 -18.03 0.03
CA PHE A 231 -6.07 -17.48 -1.32
C PHE A 231 -7.37 -17.53 -2.13
N ASP A 232 -8.11 -18.64 -2.07
CA ASP A 232 -9.40 -18.78 -2.77
C ASP A 232 -10.43 -17.79 -2.21
N ALA A 233 -10.47 -17.61 -0.88
CA ALA A 233 -11.34 -16.64 -0.22
C ALA A 233 -10.99 -15.19 -0.61
N ALA A 234 -9.70 -14.83 -0.65
CA ALA A 234 -9.25 -13.54 -1.14
C ALA A 234 -9.66 -13.32 -2.61
N ASN A 235 -9.48 -14.31 -3.49
CA ASN A 235 -9.88 -14.17 -4.90
C ASN A 235 -11.39 -14.05 -5.06
N LYS A 236 -12.18 -14.68 -4.18
CA LYS A 236 -13.63 -14.46 -4.16
C LYS A 236 -13.95 -12.99 -3.89
N ALA A 237 -13.31 -12.35 -2.91
CA ALA A 237 -13.47 -10.92 -2.64
C ALA A 237 -13.07 -10.05 -3.85
N CYS A 238 -11.97 -10.36 -4.54
CA CYS A 238 -11.59 -9.67 -5.79
C CYS A 238 -12.68 -9.80 -6.87
N ASN A 239 -13.20 -11.01 -7.08
CA ASN A 239 -14.20 -11.28 -8.11
C ASN A 239 -15.53 -10.56 -7.81
N ASP A 240 -15.97 -10.59 -6.55
CA ASP A 240 -17.18 -9.91 -6.12
C ASP A 240 -17.05 -8.39 -6.23
N CYS A 241 -15.87 -7.83 -5.91
CA CYS A 241 -15.58 -6.42 -6.11
C CYS A 241 -15.62 -6.04 -7.59
N HIS A 242 -14.89 -6.77 -8.44
CA HIS A 242 -14.90 -6.51 -9.88
C HIS A 242 -16.29 -6.67 -10.50
N LYS A 243 -17.12 -7.60 -10.02
CA LYS A 243 -18.49 -7.77 -10.52
C LYS A 243 -19.36 -6.53 -10.31
N LYS A 244 -19.12 -5.78 -9.23
CA LYS A 244 -19.91 -4.60 -8.83
C LYS A 244 -19.29 -3.28 -9.33
N PHE A 245 -17.97 -3.15 -9.26
CA PHE A 245 -17.28 -1.87 -9.40
C PHE A 245 -16.40 -1.75 -10.63
N ARG A 246 -16.06 -2.86 -11.29
CA ARG A 246 -15.35 -2.79 -12.58
C ARG A 246 -16.39 -2.72 -13.68
N ASP A 247 -16.31 -1.67 -14.49
CA ASP A 247 -17.17 -1.57 -15.67
C ASP A 247 -17.02 -2.86 -16.49
N LYS A 248 -18.17 -3.47 -16.82
CA LYS A 248 -18.21 -4.54 -17.80
C LYS A 248 -18.11 -3.87 -19.16
N GLU A 249 -16.90 -3.84 -19.71
CA GLU A 249 -16.75 -3.66 -21.17
C GLU A 249 -17.48 -4.79 -21.90
#